data_AF-A0A952N9K5-F1
#
_entry.id   AF-A0A952N9K5-F1
#
_cell.length_a   1.000
_cell.length_b   1.000
_cell.length_c   1.000
_cell.angle_alpha   90.00
_cell.angle_beta   90.00
_cell.angle_gamma   90.00
#
_symmetry.space_group_name_H-M   'P 1'
#
loop_
_entity.id
_entity.type
_entity.pdbx_description
1 polymer ?
#
loop_
_entity_poly.entity_id
_entity_poly.type
_entity_poly.pdbx_seq_one_letter_code
_entity_poly.pdbx_strand_id
1 'polypeptide(L)'
;MMKFISIKKWKNFVKGIYDSLKEKYKFLITGSTRLNVYRKSGDSLQGRYHYYTLFPFTLAEVENVNNKIEPLTQLNFPIGNFHSSLISLFNYGGFPEPFSQDDKILRRWHNEKLERLFREDIRDVENIRDISSMKLLGYILPSKAASSLSINNLREDSEVSHRAVTNWLDILESFYYHFRIYPYNSKKVRAIKKEPKIYLNDWSEVYNEGQGLKI
;
A
#
# COMPACT_ATOMS: atom_id res chain seq x y z
N MET A 1 9.55 -13.21 26.07
CA MET A 1 8.28 -13.94 25.90
C MET A 1 7.34 -13.07 25.07
N MET A 2 7.03 -13.47 23.84
CA MET A 2 6.17 -12.70 22.93
C MET A 2 4.73 -13.17 23.12
N LYS A 3 3.80 -12.26 23.45
CA LYS A 3 2.40 -12.59 23.76
C LYS A 3 1.49 -11.90 22.74
N PHE A 4 0.76 -12.68 21.96
CA PHE A 4 -0.23 -12.17 21.01
C PHE A 4 -1.56 -11.99 21.72
N ILE A 5 -2.14 -10.79 21.65
CA ILE A 5 -3.41 -10.46 22.31
C ILE A 5 -4.28 -9.69 21.32
N SER A 6 -5.50 -10.19 21.05
CA SER A 6 -6.52 -9.49 20.27
C SER A 6 -7.40 -8.68 21.23
N ILE A 7 -7.46 -7.35 21.06
CA ILE A 7 -8.05 -6.43 22.04
C ILE A 7 -9.03 -5.46 21.36
N LYS A 8 -10.29 -5.45 21.83
CA LYS A 8 -11.25 -4.38 21.51
C LYS A 8 -10.78 -3.07 22.15
N LYS A 9 -10.77 -1.95 21.41
CA LYS A 9 -10.21 -0.65 21.83
C LYS A 9 -8.71 -0.67 22.14
N TRP A 10 -7.93 -1.32 21.29
CA TRP A 10 -6.47 -1.50 21.43
C TRP A 10 -5.71 -0.20 21.78
N LYS A 11 -6.13 0.97 21.26
CA LYS A 11 -5.48 2.26 21.52
C LYS A 11 -5.45 2.63 23.00
N ASN A 12 -6.57 2.47 23.71
CA ASN A 12 -6.65 2.82 25.12
C ASN A 12 -5.84 1.86 25.99
N PHE A 13 -5.82 0.58 25.62
CA PHE A 13 -5.01 -0.43 26.30
C PHE A 13 -3.50 -0.12 26.15
N VAL A 14 -3.06 0.16 24.93
CA VAL A 14 -1.67 0.53 24.65
C VAL A 14 -1.29 1.82 25.38
N LYS A 15 -2.18 2.83 25.39
CA LYS A 15 -1.98 4.08 26.14
C LYS A 15 -1.72 3.81 27.63
N GLY A 16 -2.58 3.03 28.28
CA GLY A 16 -2.45 2.74 29.71
C GLY A 16 -1.16 2.00 30.05
N ILE A 17 -0.77 1.01 29.23
CA ILE A 17 0.48 0.29 29.40
C ILE A 17 1.69 1.20 29.18
N TYR A 18 1.68 1.96 28.09
CA TYR A 18 2.77 2.87 27.75
C TYR A 18 2.98 3.91 28.86
N ASP A 19 1.91 4.60 29.28
CA ASP A 19 2.00 5.66 30.31
C ASP A 19 2.52 5.10 31.66
N SER A 20 2.27 3.82 31.97
CA SER A 20 2.72 3.16 33.21
C SER A 20 4.15 2.60 33.14
N LEU A 21 4.62 2.20 31.95
CA LEU A 21 5.80 1.34 31.80
C LEU A 21 6.85 1.87 30.82
N LYS A 22 6.66 3.04 30.21
CA LYS A 22 7.59 3.64 29.22
C LYS A 22 9.04 3.76 29.69
N GLU A 23 9.28 3.96 30.98
CA GLU A 23 10.64 4.08 31.55
C GLU A 23 11.33 2.70 31.71
N LYS A 24 10.56 1.61 31.73
CA LYS A 24 11.06 0.25 31.98
C LYS A 24 11.14 -0.61 30.72
N TYR A 25 10.26 -0.38 29.75
CA TYR A 25 10.16 -1.21 28.56
C TYR A 25 10.01 -0.38 27.29
N LYS A 26 10.58 -0.91 26.20
CA LYS A 26 10.29 -0.46 24.83
C LYS A 26 9.19 -1.32 24.25
N PHE A 27 8.27 -0.72 23.51
CA PHE A 27 7.13 -1.39 22.92
C PHE A 27 7.28 -1.47 21.40
N LEU A 28 7.17 -2.68 20.86
CA LEU A 28 6.96 -2.91 19.44
C LEU A 28 5.57 -3.53 19.28
N ILE A 29 4.72 -2.86 18.51
CA ILE A 29 3.35 -3.31 18.25
C ILE A 29 3.27 -3.63 16.77
N THR A 30 2.94 -4.87 16.45
CA THR A 30 2.66 -5.33 15.10
C THR A 30 1.17 -5.63 14.96
N GLY A 31 0.63 -5.45 13.77
CA GLY A 31 -0.77 -5.72 13.48
C GLY A 31 -1.09 -5.43 12.03
N SER A 32 -2.30 -5.77 11.60
CA SER A 32 -2.72 -5.61 10.21
C SER A 32 -2.98 -4.14 9.83
N THR A 33 -3.04 -3.89 8.52
CA THR A 33 -3.31 -2.62 7.84
C THR A 33 -4.50 -1.82 8.39
N ARG A 34 -5.45 -2.48 9.05
CA ARG A 34 -6.64 -1.86 9.66
C ARG A 34 -6.32 -0.81 10.73
N LEU A 35 -5.17 -0.89 11.42
CA LEU A 35 -4.88 -0.04 12.60
C LEU A 35 -4.99 1.47 12.34
N ASN A 36 -4.67 1.91 11.11
CA ASN A 36 -4.73 3.31 10.71
C ASN A 36 -6.09 3.77 10.19
N VAL A 37 -6.86 2.89 9.55
CA VAL A 37 -8.16 3.26 8.96
C VAL A 37 -9.22 3.45 10.05
N TYR A 38 -9.10 2.74 11.18
CA TYR A 38 -9.89 2.96 12.40
C TYR A 38 -9.48 4.23 13.17
N ARG A 39 -9.48 5.39 12.50
CA ARG A 39 -9.27 6.71 13.11
C ARG A 39 -10.49 7.23 13.88
N LYS A 40 -11.67 6.61 13.74
CA LYS A 40 -12.94 7.16 14.25
C LYS A 40 -13.27 6.93 15.74
N SER A 41 -12.45 6.24 16.52
CA SER A 41 -12.80 6.01 17.94
C SER A 41 -11.60 5.70 18.84
N GLY A 42 -11.26 6.63 19.74
CA GLY A 42 -10.25 6.48 20.79
C GLY A 42 -9.48 7.77 21.06
N ASP A 43 -8.80 7.83 22.21
CA ASP A 43 -7.88 8.93 22.53
C ASP A 43 -6.71 8.97 21.54
N SER A 44 -6.23 10.17 21.24
CA SER A 44 -5.02 10.35 20.43
C SER A 44 -3.81 9.71 21.10
N LEU A 45 -3.10 8.85 20.36
CA LEU A 45 -1.79 8.32 20.75
C LEU A 45 -0.64 9.25 20.28
N GLN A 46 -0.94 10.48 19.86
CA GLN A 46 0.07 11.42 19.40
C GLN A 46 1.19 11.60 20.45
N GLY A 47 2.44 11.58 19.97
CA GLY A 47 3.64 11.66 20.79
C GLY A 47 4.02 10.38 21.55
N ARG A 48 3.21 9.31 21.48
CA ARG A 48 3.46 8.04 22.20
C ARG A 48 3.92 6.89 21.32
N TYR A 49 3.83 7.03 19.99
CA TYR A 49 4.28 6.02 19.05
C TYR A 49 4.80 6.63 17.76
N HIS A 50 5.68 5.89 17.12
CA HIS A 50 6.08 6.11 15.74
C HIS A 50 5.45 5.01 14.89
N TYR A 51 4.77 5.40 13.82
CA TYR A 51 4.16 4.47 12.89
C TYR A 51 5.15 4.13 11.78
N TYR A 52 5.36 2.84 11.55
CA TYR A 52 6.17 2.33 10.45
C TYR A 52 5.31 1.41 9.59
N THR A 53 5.34 1.63 8.29
CA THR A 53 4.74 0.71 7.30
C THR A 53 5.80 -0.29 6.88
N LEU A 54 5.49 -1.58 6.95
CA LEU A 54 6.30 -2.62 6.34
C LEU A 54 5.80 -2.82 4.90
N PHE A 55 6.67 -2.56 3.93
CA PHE A 55 6.38 -2.76 2.51
C PHE A 55 6.76 -4.19 2.07
N PRO A 56 6.28 -4.64 0.90
CA PRO A 56 6.77 -5.86 0.27
C PRO A 56 8.29 -5.81 0.08
N PHE A 57 8.91 -6.99 -0.03
CA PHE A 57 10.35 -7.12 -0.17
C PHE A 57 10.88 -6.31 -1.36
N THR A 58 11.96 -5.60 -1.08
CA THR A 58 12.81 -4.95 -2.05
C THR A 58 13.88 -5.92 -2.56
N LEU A 59 14.51 -5.60 -3.68
CA LEU A 59 15.66 -6.36 -4.18
C LEU A 59 16.78 -6.48 -3.12
N ALA A 60 17.01 -5.40 -2.37
CA ALA A 60 18.03 -5.38 -1.34
C ALA A 60 17.74 -6.40 -0.23
N GLU A 61 16.48 -6.53 0.19
CA GLU A 61 16.06 -7.50 1.20
C GLU A 61 16.17 -8.94 0.69
N VAL A 62 15.76 -9.20 -0.55
CA VAL A 62 15.90 -10.52 -1.20
C VAL A 62 17.37 -10.95 -1.27
N GLU A 63 18.24 -10.03 -1.65
CA GLU A 63 19.68 -10.27 -1.80
C GLU A 63 20.48 -10.13 -0.50
N ASN A 64 19.82 -9.86 0.63
CA ASN A 64 20.45 -9.56 1.91
C ASN A 64 21.52 -8.45 1.83
N VAL A 65 21.32 -7.49 0.94
CA VAL A 65 22.15 -6.30 0.76
C VAL A 65 21.68 -5.21 1.71
N ASN A 66 22.62 -4.68 2.50
CA ASN A 66 22.36 -3.51 3.31
C ASN A 66 22.69 -2.22 2.55
N ASN A 67 21.67 -1.52 2.07
CA ASN A 67 21.82 -0.22 1.43
C ASN A 67 21.87 0.89 2.49
N LYS A 68 23.05 1.48 2.70
CA LYS A 68 23.17 2.73 3.45
C LYS A 68 22.83 3.91 2.54
N ILE A 69 21.62 4.41 2.65
CA ILE A 69 21.16 5.59 1.91
C ILE A 69 21.36 6.81 2.80
N GLU A 70 22.26 7.71 2.40
CA GLU A 70 22.36 9.04 2.98
C GLU A 70 21.63 10.05 2.08
N PRO A 71 20.74 10.90 2.61
CA PRO A 71 20.07 11.91 1.81
C PRO A 71 21.09 12.85 1.15
N LEU A 72 20.85 13.20 -0.12
CA LEU A 72 21.68 14.12 -0.90
C LEU A 72 23.12 13.63 -1.18
N THR A 73 23.43 12.35 -0.92
CA THR A 73 24.67 11.74 -1.36
C THR A 73 24.48 10.95 -2.64
N GLN A 74 25.58 10.67 -3.34
CA GLN A 74 25.54 9.77 -4.50
C GLN A 74 25.09 8.37 -4.06
N LEU A 75 24.14 7.80 -4.79
CA LEU A 75 23.69 6.43 -4.56
C LEU A 75 24.77 5.47 -5.07
N ASN A 76 25.31 4.66 -4.16
CA ASN A 76 26.21 3.58 -4.50
C ASN A 76 25.41 2.28 -4.53
N PHE A 77 25.21 1.74 -5.73
CA PHE A 77 24.59 0.43 -5.89
C PHE A 77 25.67 -0.65 -5.80
N PRO A 78 25.44 -1.74 -5.05
CA PRO A 78 26.37 -2.86 -5.04
C PRO A 78 26.51 -3.41 -6.47
N ILE A 79 27.74 -3.77 -6.84
CA ILE A 79 27.99 -4.47 -8.10
C ILE A 79 27.76 -5.95 -7.81
N GLY A 80 26.73 -6.53 -8.41
CA GLY A 80 26.37 -7.94 -8.24
C GLY A 80 25.47 -8.44 -9.36
N ASN A 81 25.42 -9.77 -9.54
CA ASN A 81 24.50 -10.38 -10.50
C ASN A 81 23.14 -10.62 -9.83
N PHE A 82 22.28 -9.61 -9.87
CA PHE A 82 20.93 -9.67 -9.30
C PHE A 82 19.85 -10.03 -10.32
N HIS A 83 20.24 -10.51 -11.49
CA HIS A 83 19.34 -10.64 -12.64
C HIS A 83 18.18 -11.61 -12.36
N SER A 84 18.46 -12.78 -11.77
CA SER A 84 17.44 -13.77 -11.43
C SER A 84 16.41 -13.21 -10.45
N SER A 85 16.88 -12.55 -9.40
CA SER A 85 16.01 -12.03 -8.33
C SER A 85 15.21 -10.82 -8.77
N LEU A 86 15.78 -9.99 -9.66
CA LEU A 86 15.05 -8.93 -10.35
C LEU A 86 13.91 -9.50 -11.20
N ILE A 87 14.17 -10.55 -11.98
CA ILE A 87 13.13 -11.22 -12.78
C ILE A 87 12.05 -11.81 -11.86
N SER A 88 12.44 -12.49 -10.78
CA SER A 88 11.49 -13.04 -9.80
C SER A 88 10.63 -11.94 -9.17
N LEU A 89 11.24 -10.83 -8.73
CA LEU A 89 10.49 -9.69 -8.20
C LEU A 89 9.56 -9.10 -9.24
N PHE A 90 10.00 -8.94 -10.49
CA PHE A 90 9.18 -8.38 -11.56
C PHE A 90 7.95 -9.24 -11.84
N ASN A 91 8.11 -10.57 -11.90
CA ASN A 91 7.04 -11.50 -12.21
C ASN A 91 6.09 -11.74 -11.03
N TYR A 92 6.61 -11.88 -9.81
CA TYR A 92 5.85 -12.36 -8.65
C TYR A 92 5.61 -11.29 -7.58
N GLY A 93 6.17 -10.09 -7.74
CA GLY A 93 6.06 -9.00 -6.77
C GLY A 93 6.95 -9.21 -5.54
N GLY A 94 6.96 -8.21 -4.65
CA GLY A 94 7.72 -8.29 -3.38
C GLY A 94 6.98 -8.97 -2.24
N PHE A 95 5.72 -9.38 -2.42
CA PHE A 95 4.97 -9.99 -1.32
C PHE A 95 5.55 -11.38 -1.01
N PRO A 96 5.78 -11.73 0.28
CA PRO A 96 6.47 -12.97 0.63
C PRO A 96 5.80 -14.23 0.07
N GLU A 97 4.47 -14.28 0.07
CA GLU A 97 3.70 -15.44 -0.37
C GLU A 97 3.86 -15.76 -1.87
N PRO A 98 3.62 -14.83 -2.82
CA PRO A 98 3.80 -15.09 -4.24
C PRO A 98 5.26 -15.16 -4.68
N PHE A 99 6.18 -14.47 -3.98
CA PHE A 99 7.57 -14.28 -4.43
C PHE A 99 8.34 -15.58 -4.71
N SER A 100 8.00 -16.69 -4.03
CA SER A 100 8.70 -17.98 -4.16
C SER A 100 7.88 -19.07 -4.86
N GLN A 101 6.88 -18.71 -5.68
CA GLN A 101 5.88 -19.64 -6.18
C GLN A 101 5.60 -19.48 -7.70
N ASP A 102 4.68 -20.29 -8.24
CA ASP A 102 4.32 -20.32 -9.67
C ASP A 102 3.17 -19.36 -10.02
N ASP A 103 2.88 -19.23 -11.34
CA ASP A 103 1.80 -18.39 -11.87
C ASP A 103 0.40 -18.73 -11.29
N LYS A 104 0.15 -19.99 -10.95
CA LYS A 104 -1.14 -20.42 -10.39
C LYS A 104 -1.30 -19.86 -8.98
N ILE A 105 -0.24 -19.87 -8.19
CA ILE A 105 -0.23 -19.26 -6.87
C ILE A 105 -0.33 -17.75 -6.97
N LEU A 106 0.38 -17.11 -7.90
CA LEU A 106 0.29 -15.66 -8.10
C LEU A 106 -1.16 -15.21 -8.39
N ARG A 107 -1.84 -15.89 -9.32
CA ARG A 107 -3.25 -15.61 -9.64
C ARG A 107 -4.16 -15.83 -8.44
N ARG A 108 -3.92 -16.89 -7.66
CA ARG A 108 -4.68 -17.16 -6.44
C ARG A 108 -4.46 -16.06 -5.41
N TRP A 109 -3.22 -15.64 -5.21
CA TRP A 109 -2.84 -14.54 -4.33
C TRP A 109 -3.56 -13.25 -4.69
N HIS A 110 -3.53 -12.82 -5.95
CA HIS A 110 -4.24 -11.61 -6.40
C HIS A 110 -5.74 -11.67 -6.11
N ASN A 111 -6.38 -12.81 -6.43
CA ASN A 111 -7.80 -13.01 -6.20
C ASN A 111 -8.15 -13.00 -4.71
N GLU A 112 -7.42 -13.75 -3.88
CA GLU A 112 -7.67 -13.79 -2.44
C GLU A 112 -7.43 -12.43 -1.78
N LYS A 113 -6.37 -11.72 -2.18
CA LYS A 113 -6.05 -10.39 -1.67
C LYS A 113 -7.15 -9.38 -2.00
N LEU A 114 -7.62 -9.32 -3.25
CA LEU A 114 -8.71 -8.44 -3.65
C LEU A 114 -10.02 -8.80 -2.94
N GLU A 115 -10.38 -10.08 -2.86
CA GLU A 115 -11.60 -10.51 -2.17
C GLU A 115 -11.56 -10.15 -0.68
N ARG A 116 -10.46 -10.41 0.03
CA ARG A 116 -10.31 -10.04 1.45
C ARG A 116 -10.36 -8.53 1.64
N LEU A 117 -9.66 -7.78 0.79
CA LEU A 117 -9.67 -6.31 0.84
C LEU A 117 -11.10 -5.75 0.70
N PHE A 118 -11.86 -6.17 -0.31
CA PHE A 118 -13.20 -5.64 -0.54
C PHE A 118 -14.27 -6.19 0.42
N ARG A 119 -14.24 -7.50 0.71
CA ARG A 119 -15.29 -8.15 1.52
C ARG A 119 -15.10 -7.98 3.02
N GLU A 120 -13.85 -7.99 3.48
CA GLU A 120 -13.52 -7.96 4.90
C GLU A 120 -13.04 -6.57 5.31
N ASP A 121 -11.99 -6.04 4.67
CA ASP A 121 -11.35 -4.81 5.16
C ASP A 121 -12.18 -3.54 4.88
N ILE A 122 -12.59 -3.34 3.63
CA ILE A 122 -13.25 -2.10 3.20
C ILE A 122 -14.70 -2.06 3.71
N ARG A 123 -15.43 -3.17 3.59
CA ARG A 123 -16.83 -3.27 4.02
C ARG A 123 -17.00 -3.03 5.52
N ASP A 124 -16.04 -3.47 6.33
CA ASP A 124 -16.09 -3.29 7.79
C ASP A 124 -15.84 -1.83 8.21
N VAL A 125 -15.07 -1.07 7.42
CA VAL A 125 -14.58 0.26 7.82
C VAL A 125 -15.40 1.40 7.24
N GLU A 126 -15.87 1.26 6.01
CA GLU A 126 -16.65 2.28 5.32
C GLU A 126 -18.03 1.75 4.95
N ASN A 127 -19.08 2.56 5.16
CA ASN A 127 -20.43 2.21 4.75
C ASN A 127 -20.61 2.47 3.24
N ILE A 128 -19.88 1.71 2.44
CA ILE A 128 -19.86 1.85 0.98
C ILE A 128 -21.15 1.24 0.43
N ARG A 129 -22.02 2.11 -0.09
CA ARG A 129 -23.32 1.72 -0.66
C ARG A 129 -23.18 0.80 -1.87
N ASP A 130 -22.14 1.02 -2.68
CA ASP A 130 -21.91 0.28 -3.91
C ASP A 130 -20.51 -0.35 -3.93
N ILE A 131 -20.39 -1.47 -3.22
CA ILE A 131 -19.15 -2.25 -3.17
C ILE A 131 -18.82 -2.91 -4.50
N SER A 132 -19.83 -3.21 -5.33
CA SER A 132 -19.66 -3.87 -6.62
C SER A 132 -18.92 -2.95 -7.60
N SER A 133 -19.36 -1.69 -7.72
CA SER A 133 -18.69 -0.71 -8.58
C SER A 133 -17.30 -0.32 -8.05
N MET A 134 -17.12 -0.28 -6.73
CA MET A 134 -15.78 -0.07 -6.15
C MET A 134 -14.83 -1.24 -6.47
N LYS A 135 -15.34 -2.47 -6.46
CA LYS A 135 -14.56 -3.65 -6.82
C LYS A 135 -14.19 -3.64 -8.30
N LEU A 136 -15.11 -3.21 -9.18
CA LEU A 136 -14.84 -2.99 -10.61
C LEU A 136 -13.70 -1.97 -10.79
N LEU A 137 -13.73 -0.86 -10.07
CA LEU A 137 -12.63 0.11 -10.06
C LEU A 137 -11.30 -0.55 -9.68
N GLY A 138 -11.29 -1.40 -8.64
CA GLY A 138 -10.14 -2.20 -8.25
C GLY A 138 -9.57 -3.05 -9.39
N TYR A 139 -10.43 -3.72 -10.17
CA TYR A 139 -10.00 -4.50 -11.33
C TYR A 139 -9.49 -3.65 -12.50
N ILE A 140 -9.96 -2.41 -12.65
CA ILE A 140 -9.52 -1.50 -13.71
C ILE A 140 -8.14 -0.90 -13.39
N LEU A 141 -7.86 -0.64 -12.12
CA LEU A 141 -6.66 0.08 -11.68
C LEU A 141 -5.32 -0.48 -12.20
N PRO A 142 -5.08 -1.81 -12.21
CA PRO A 142 -3.85 -2.36 -12.80
C PRO A 142 -3.61 -1.95 -14.25
N SER A 143 -4.67 -1.80 -15.06
CA SER A 143 -4.55 -1.35 -16.45
C SER A 143 -4.15 0.13 -16.60
N LYS A 144 -4.30 0.93 -15.53
CA LYS A 144 -3.98 2.36 -15.50
C LYS A 144 -2.63 2.64 -14.84
N ALA A 145 -1.91 1.61 -14.38
CA ALA A 145 -0.60 1.77 -13.73
C ALA A 145 0.38 2.54 -14.64
N ALA A 146 1.15 3.45 -14.04
CA ALA A 146 2.12 4.35 -14.70
C ALA A 146 1.55 5.33 -15.76
N SER A 147 0.23 5.32 -16.00
CA SER A 147 -0.46 6.25 -16.89
C SER A 147 -1.02 7.47 -16.14
N SER A 148 -1.43 8.53 -16.86
CA SER A 148 -2.10 9.69 -16.25
C SER A 148 -3.48 9.29 -15.74
N LEU A 149 -3.75 9.53 -14.46
CA LEU A 149 -4.99 9.13 -13.81
C LEU A 149 -6.12 10.12 -14.11
N SER A 150 -6.83 9.91 -15.22
CA SER A 150 -8.07 10.64 -15.50
C SER A 150 -9.23 10.10 -14.65
N ILE A 151 -9.67 10.89 -13.67
CA ILE A 151 -10.85 10.57 -12.86
C ILE A 151 -12.12 10.53 -13.72
N ASN A 152 -12.18 11.33 -14.78
CA ASN A 152 -13.32 11.34 -15.70
C ASN A 152 -13.46 10.02 -16.44
N ASN A 153 -12.34 9.44 -16.93
CA ASN A 153 -12.36 8.16 -17.62
C ASN A 153 -12.81 7.05 -16.66
N LEU A 154 -12.30 7.03 -15.43
CA LEU A 154 -12.70 6.05 -14.42
C LEU A 154 -14.18 6.16 -14.03
N ARG A 155 -14.68 7.39 -13.97
CA ARG A 155 -16.10 7.67 -13.69
C ARG A 155 -17.01 7.10 -14.78
N GLU A 156 -16.59 7.21 -16.04
CA GLU A 156 -17.31 6.68 -17.21
C GLU A 156 -17.23 5.16 -17.26
N ASP A 157 -16.02 4.59 -17.12
CA ASP A 157 -15.79 3.14 -17.09
C ASP A 157 -16.56 2.43 -15.96
N SER A 158 -16.83 3.13 -14.84
CA SER A 158 -17.49 2.59 -13.66
C SER A 158 -18.91 3.12 -13.42
N GLU A 159 -19.46 3.93 -14.34
CA GLU A 159 -20.82 4.53 -14.27
C GLU A 159 -21.21 5.20 -12.93
N VAL A 160 -20.24 5.80 -12.23
CA VAL A 160 -20.46 6.40 -10.90
C VAL A 160 -20.26 7.92 -10.93
N SER A 161 -20.43 8.60 -9.79
CA SER A 161 -20.12 10.03 -9.70
C SER A 161 -18.61 10.27 -9.56
N HIS A 162 -18.11 11.41 -10.05
CA HIS A 162 -16.71 11.82 -9.87
C HIS A 162 -16.29 11.77 -8.39
N ARG A 163 -17.17 12.24 -7.49
CA ARG A 163 -16.94 12.24 -6.05
C ARG A 163 -16.80 10.82 -5.49
N ALA A 164 -17.56 9.85 -6.02
CA ALA A 164 -17.44 8.45 -5.61
C ALA A 164 -16.08 7.87 -6.00
N VAL A 165 -15.64 8.05 -7.25
CA VAL A 165 -14.32 7.59 -7.72
C VAL A 165 -13.20 8.20 -6.90
N THR A 166 -13.21 9.52 -6.69
CA THR A 166 -12.19 10.19 -5.87
C THR A 166 -12.13 9.60 -4.47
N ASN A 167 -13.28 9.45 -3.81
CA ASN A 167 -13.36 8.87 -2.46
C ASN A 167 -12.88 7.42 -2.43
N TRP A 168 -13.23 6.60 -3.42
CA TRP A 168 -12.79 5.21 -3.49
C TRP A 168 -11.29 5.08 -3.75
N LEU A 169 -10.70 5.95 -4.57
CA LEU A 169 -9.25 6.00 -4.75
C LEU A 169 -8.55 6.37 -3.45
N ASP A 170 -9.07 7.34 -2.69
CA ASP A 170 -8.51 7.72 -1.37
C ASP A 170 -8.62 6.56 -0.37
N ILE A 171 -9.73 5.83 -0.36
CA ILE A 171 -9.92 4.64 0.49
C ILE A 171 -8.90 3.57 0.09
N LEU A 172 -8.80 3.21 -1.19
CA LEU A 172 -7.87 2.19 -1.67
C LEU A 172 -6.40 2.56 -1.39
N GLU A 173 -6.04 3.84 -1.48
CA GLU A 173 -4.70 4.32 -1.11
C GLU A 173 -4.46 4.17 0.39
N SER A 174 -5.46 4.43 1.23
CA SER A 174 -5.37 4.25 2.69
C SER A 174 -5.18 2.79 3.12
N PHE A 175 -5.61 1.85 2.28
CA PHE A 175 -5.39 0.41 2.44
C PHE A 175 -4.10 -0.09 1.76
N TYR A 176 -3.25 0.81 1.26
CA TYR A 176 -2.04 0.46 0.54
C TYR A 176 -2.30 -0.41 -0.70
N TYR A 177 -3.45 -0.29 -1.35
CA TYR A 177 -3.67 -0.97 -2.63
C TYR A 177 -2.83 -0.32 -3.74
N HIS A 178 -2.87 1.01 -3.81
CA HIS A 178 -2.10 1.83 -4.74
C HIS A 178 -1.47 3.03 -4.02
N PHE A 179 -0.65 3.77 -4.74
CA PHE A 179 -0.15 5.08 -4.34
C PHE A 179 -0.06 6.03 -5.54
N ARG A 180 -0.22 7.32 -5.27
CA ARG A 180 -0.18 8.39 -6.30
C ARG A 180 1.13 9.15 -6.27
N ILE A 181 1.76 9.29 -7.45
CA ILE A 181 2.89 10.20 -7.65
C ILE A 181 2.39 11.45 -8.37
N TYR A 182 2.48 12.59 -7.69
CA TYR A 182 2.15 13.89 -8.26
C TYR A 182 3.32 14.45 -9.07
N PRO A 183 3.07 15.14 -10.20
CA PRO A 183 4.13 15.77 -10.97
C PRO A 183 4.90 16.79 -10.13
N TYR A 184 6.22 16.75 -10.15
CA TYR A 184 7.04 17.78 -9.51
C TYR A 184 6.93 19.10 -10.29
N ASN A 185 6.53 20.17 -9.62
CA ASN A 185 6.49 21.52 -10.19
C ASN A 185 6.92 22.53 -9.11
N SER A 186 7.72 23.53 -9.49
CA SER A 186 8.26 24.57 -8.60
C SER A 186 7.17 25.27 -7.79
N LYS A 187 5.95 25.36 -8.33
CA LYS A 187 4.77 25.86 -7.62
C LYS A 187 3.96 24.69 -7.04
N LYS A 188 4.24 24.35 -5.77
CA LYS A 188 3.56 23.27 -5.00
C LYS A 188 2.04 23.22 -5.21
N VAL A 189 1.36 24.37 -5.21
CA VAL A 189 -0.11 24.46 -5.39
C VAL A 189 -0.59 24.03 -6.79
N ARG A 190 0.20 24.30 -7.85
CA ARG A 190 -0.16 23.86 -9.21
C ARG A 190 0.19 22.40 -9.46
N ALA A 191 1.21 21.88 -8.76
CA ALA A 191 1.62 20.48 -8.81
C ALA A 191 0.47 19.56 -8.34
N ILE A 192 -0.23 19.97 -7.26
CA ILE A 192 -1.38 19.26 -6.69
C ILE A 192 -2.58 19.22 -7.65
N LYS A 193 -2.73 20.23 -8.53
CA LYS A 193 -3.85 20.30 -9.48
C LYS A 193 -3.66 19.46 -10.74
N LYS A 194 -2.45 18.95 -11.00
CA LYS A 194 -2.20 18.09 -12.17
C LYS A 194 -2.58 16.64 -11.85
N GLU A 195 -2.98 15.91 -12.88
CA GLU A 195 -3.29 14.49 -12.76
C GLU A 195 -2.06 13.72 -12.24
N PRO A 196 -2.21 12.96 -11.15
CA PRO A 196 -1.14 12.10 -10.67
C PRO A 196 -1.00 10.87 -11.56
N LYS A 197 0.16 10.22 -11.48
CA LYS A 197 0.33 8.84 -11.93
C LYS A 197 0.01 7.89 -10.79
N ILE A 198 -0.65 6.78 -11.12
CA ILE A 198 -0.98 5.73 -10.14
C ILE A 198 -0.01 4.56 -10.29
N TYR A 199 0.39 3.99 -9.15
CA TYR A 199 1.22 2.78 -9.08
C TYR A 199 0.62 1.84 -8.04
N LEU A 200 0.72 0.54 -8.27
CA LEU A 200 0.27 -0.47 -7.32
C LEU A 200 1.39 -0.79 -6.33
N ASN A 201 1.03 -1.06 -5.06
CA ASN A 201 2.01 -1.61 -4.11
C ASN A 201 2.39 -3.05 -4.47
N ASP A 202 1.49 -3.77 -5.16
CA ASP A 202 1.79 -5.04 -5.80
C ASP A 202 1.86 -4.84 -7.32
N TRP A 203 3.05 -4.63 -7.86
CA TRP A 203 3.23 -4.40 -9.30
C TRP A 203 3.00 -5.66 -10.14
N SER A 204 3.00 -6.85 -9.54
CA SER A 204 2.73 -8.12 -10.25
C SER A 204 1.30 -8.24 -10.76
N GLU A 205 0.38 -7.36 -10.30
CA GLU A 205 -0.98 -7.25 -10.86
C GLU A 205 -1.02 -6.55 -12.23
N VAL A 206 0.06 -5.87 -12.64
CA VAL A 206 0.07 -5.07 -13.86
C VAL A 206 0.34 -5.98 -15.07
N TYR A 207 -0.67 -6.14 -15.92
CA TYR A 207 -0.62 -7.04 -17.09
C TYR A 207 0.15 -6.46 -18.30
N ASN A 208 0.35 -5.14 -18.34
CA ASN A 208 1.01 -4.48 -19.47
C ASN A 208 2.46 -4.15 -19.11
N GLU A 209 3.41 -4.62 -19.92
CA GLU A 209 4.73 -4.00 -20.01
C GLU A 209 4.50 -2.52 -20.38
N GLY A 210 4.67 -1.64 -19.39
CA GLY A 210 3.99 -0.35 -19.37
C GLY A 210 4.21 0.50 -20.63
N GLN A 211 3.15 1.12 -21.14
CA GLN A 211 3.20 2.22 -22.11
C GLN A 211 3.96 3.48 -21.60
N GLY A 212 4.72 3.39 -20.50
CA GLY A 212 5.26 4.55 -19.80
C GLY A 212 6.61 4.36 -19.10
N LEU A 213 7.26 3.21 -19.21
CA LEU A 213 8.65 3.02 -18.76
C LEU A 213 9.51 2.60 -19.95
N LYS A 214 9.75 3.54 -20.86
CA LYS A 214 10.98 3.50 -21.65
C LYS A 214 12.11 3.86 -20.69
N ILE A 215 12.84 2.84 -20.23
CA ILE A 215 14.18 3.01 -19.65
C ILE A 215 15.12 3.39 -20.80
#